data_AF-R1EXJ5-F1
#
_entry.id   AF-R1EXJ5-F1
#
_cell.length_a   1.000
_cell.length_b   1.000
_cell.length_c   1.000
_cell.angle_alpha   90.00
_cell.angle_beta   90.00
_cell.angle_gamma   90.00
#
_symmetry.space_group_name_H-M   'P 1'
#
loop_
_entity.id
_entity.type
_entity.pdbx_description
1 polymer ?
#
loop_
_entity_poly.entity_id
_entity_poly.type
_entity_poly.pdbx_seq_one_letter_code
_entity_poly.pdbx_strand_id
1 'polypeptide(L)'
;MAAVGTQKAKALPLEQSGKDAPFFAEEREGWKGYIEWEDYPEKKKQAAEILARHKFPDPPEFQLEPLPKTNPVLSGERFKAYHYAMGPTLQDIPKISWDYVLKEKSPDMIHLLQFPYNGEPPRDRLVSTPITPNPDFFVRNHGGIPTIPASTHTLDVDGLVARPQRLTLADLQDATRFPRASMVVTLQCSGTRRAEQIAEYPGDGDELINAPWGEGAIGTARWTGVSLKRVIKHCGGLRGGSDADTHLEFYGADTYFKKGGVFNYVVSVPWRKPTFVRSAWNWDLHVTSSCHRIKVYSINKSRPATAERLKFLEEKGIPITPITRPLEIDLESEEDYLRIMKARGGRDPVE
;
A
#
# COMPACT_ATOMS: atom_id res chain seq x y z
N MET A 1 -28.49 30.65 9.60
CA MET A 1 -27.17 31.26 9.90
C MET A 1 -26.88 31.01 11.37
N ALA A 2 -25.89 30.17 11.67
CA ALA A 2 -25.32 30.00 13.00
C ALA A 2 -23.85 29.59 12.81
N ALA A 3 -22.98 30.14 13.64
CA ALA A 3 -21.58 30.40 13.37
C ALA A 3 -20.75 29.14 13.10
N VAL A 4 -20.02 29.21 11.98
CA VAL A 4 -18.92 28.32 11.60
C VAL A 4 -17.77 28.53 12.58
N GLY A 5 -17.56 27.57 13.48
CA GLY A 5 -16.33 27.48 14.26
C GLY A 5 -15.17 27.13 13.33
N THR A 6 -14.22 28.05 13.22
CA THR A 6 -13.02 27.95 12.38
C THR A 6 -12.04 26.89 12.90
N GLN A 7 -12.01 25.70 12.30
CA GLN A 7 -10.75 24.94 12.24
C GLN A 7 -10.01 25.43 10.99
N LYS A 8 -8.83 26.03 11.18
CA LYS A 8 -7.98 26.55 10.10
C LYS A 8 -7.45 25.41 9.23
N ALA A 9 -8.23 24.95 8.26
CA ALA A 9 -7.70 24.29 7.07
C ALA A 9 -7.09 25.36 6.16
N LYS A 10 -5.82 25.71 6.37
CA LYS A 10 -5.01 26.37 5.34
C LYS A 10 -3.72 25.58 5.12
N ALA A 11 -3.81 24.59 4.24
CA ALA A 11 -2.67 24.11 3.50
C ALA A 11 -3.05 24.00 2.02
N LEU A 12 -3.08 25.14 1.35
CA LEU A 12 -3.11 25.27 -0.10
C LEU A 12 -2.25 26.49 -0.47
N PRO A 13 -1.48 26.48 -1.58
CA PRO A 13 -0.94 25.36 -2.35
C PRO A 13 0.57 25.21 -2.07
N LEU A 14 1.13 24.01 -2.19
CA LEU A 14 2.55 23.89 -2.48
C LEU A 14 2.74 24.39 -3.92
N GLU A 15 2.78 25.71 -4.12
CA GLU A 15 3.14 26.31 -5.40
C GLU A 15 4.64 26.08 -5.63
N GLN A 16 4.95 24.90 -6.14
CA GLN A 16 6.14 24.71 -6.95
C GLN A 16 5.68 24.67 -8.41
N SER A 17 5.18 25.79 -8.90
CA SER A 17 4.99 26.00 -10.33
C SER A 17 6.15 26.86 -10.83
N GLY A 18 7.02 26.29 -11.65
CA GLY A 18 8.22 26.96 -12.16
C GLY A 18 9.38 25.99 -12.44
N LYS A 19 10.51 26.55 -12.90
CA LYS A 19 11.74 25.80 -13.26
C LYS A 19 12.41 25.06 -12.09
N ASP A 20 12.01 25.36 -10.86
CA ASP A 20 12.60 24.81 -9.61
C ASP A 20 11.79 23.66 -8.99
N ALA A 21 10.67 23.25 -9.61
CA ALA A 21 9.89 22.11 -9.15
C ALA A 21 10.69 20.80 -9.36
N PRO A 22 10.70 19.87 -8.39
CA PRO A 22 11.36 18.60 -8.56
C PRO A 22 10.69 17.81 -9.69
N PHE A 23 11.50 17.12 -10.46
CA PHE A 23 11.03 16.26 -11.53
C PHE A 23 11.58 14.86 -11.32
N PHE A 24 10.68 13.91 -11.20
CA PHE A 24 10.98 12.48 -11.16
C PHE A 24 10.41 11.87 -12.44
N ALA A 25 11.29 11.35 -13.30
CA ALA A 25 10.86 10.74 -14.56
C ALA A 25 10.12 9.42 -14.29
N GLU A 26 9.18 9.08 -15.18
CA GLU A 26 8.55 7.76 -15.21
C GLU A 26 9.48 6.79 -15.96
N GLU A 27 9.78 5.63 -15.38
CA GLU A 27 10.72 4.67 -15.97
C GLU A 27 10.09 3.82 -17.07
N ARG A 28 8.75 3.82 -17.17
CA ARG A 28 8.01 2.97 -18.09
C ARG A 28 7.08 3.80 -18.95
N GLU A 29 7.23 3.65 -20.27
CA GLU A 29 6.43 4.36 -21.24
C GLU A 29 4.92 4.07 -21.06
N GLY A 30 4.13 5.13 -20.93
CA GLY A 30 2.68 5.06 -20.74
C GLY A 30 2.22 4.72 -19.33
N TRP A 31 3.14 4.49 -18.38
CA TRP A 31 2.80 4.22 -16.98
C TRP A 31 2.66 5.52 -16.20
N LYS A 32 1.50 6.17 -16.35
CA LYS A 32 1.27 7.48 -15.75
C LYS A 32 1.16 7.39 -14.23
N GLY A 33 1.99 8.16 -13.52
CA GLY A 33 2.07 8.18 -12.07
C GLY A 33 2.98 7.13 -11.44
N TYR A 34 3.66 6.32 -12.26
CA TYR A 34 4.63 5.35 -11.78
C TYR A 34 6.02 5.97 -11.78
N ILE A 35 6.64 5.95 -10.59
CA ILE A 35 8.05 6.21 -10.41
C ILE A 35 8.63 4.97 -9.70
N GLU A 36 9.70 4.42 -10.24
CA GLU A 36 10.49 3.37 -9.61
C GLU A 36 11.36 4.01 -8.52
N TRP A 37 10.95 3.81 -7.27
CA TRP A 37 11.68 4.30 -6.11
C TRP A 37 12.72 3.28 -5.65
N GLU A 38 12.41 1.98 -5.73
CA GLU A 38 13.18 0.95 -5.01
C GLU A 38 14.53 0.64 -5.67
N ASP A 39 14.65 0.82 -6.99
CA ASP A 39 15.92 0.66 -7.71
C ASP A 39 16.82 1.92 -7.68
N TYR A 40 16.30 3.06 -7.19
CA TYR A 40 16.97 4.36 -7.27
C TYR A 40 17.08 5.04 -5.89
N PRO A 41 18.01 4.59 -5.01
CA PRO A 41 18.19 5.14 -3.67
C PRO A 41 18.45 6.65 -3.63
N GLU A 42 19.12 7.19 -4.64
CA GLU A 42 19.36 8.63 -4.80
C GLU A 42 18.08 9.41 -5.06
N LYS A 43 17.12 8.87 -5.83
CA LYS A 43 15.79 9.48 -6.00
C LYS A 43 15.02 9.50 -4.68
N LYS A 44 15.06 8.39 -3.92
CA LYS A 44 14.45 8.32 -2.59
C LYS A 44 15.06 9.33 -1.63
N LYS A 45 16.38 9.51 -1.67
CA LYS A 45 17.08 10.51 -0.85
C LYS A 45 16.65 11.93 -1.23
N GLN A 46 16.62 12.26 -2.53
CA GLN A 46 16.16 13.55 -3.02
C GLN A 46 14.71 13.84 -2.59
N ALA A 47 13.80 12.86 -2.74
CA ALA A 47 12.42 12.97 -2.29
C ALA A 47 12.32 13.21 -0.78
N ALA A 48 13.11 12.50 0.04
CA ALA A 48 13.16 12.71 1.48
C ALA A 48 13.66 14.11 1.87
N GLU A 49 14.67 14.63 1.17
CA GLU A 49 15.17 16.00 1.36
C GLU A 49 14.10 17.05 0.99
N ILE A 50 13.34 16.82 -0.07
CA ILE A 50 12.22 17.68 -0.45
C ILE A 50 11.13 17.64 0.63
N LEU A 51 10.73 16.46 1.09
CA LEU A 51 9.73 16.31 2.15
C LEU A 51 10.20 17.03 3.43
N ALA A 52 11.47 16.90 3.82
CA ALA A 52 12.01 17.54 5.02
C ALA A 52 12.00 19.08 4.98
N ARG A 53 12.00 19.69 3.79
CA ARG A 53 11.96 21.16 3.62
C ARG A 53 10.55 21.75 3.77
N HIS A 54 9.52 20.91 3.77
CA HIS A 54 8.14 21.36 3.80
C HIS A 54 7.47 21.07 5.15
N LYS A 55 6.66 22.03 5.60
CA LYS A 55 5.74 21.81 6.71
C LYS A 55 4.42 21.33 6.15
N PHE A 56 4.07 20.08 6.46
CA PHE A 56 2.81 19.47 6.04
C PHE A 56 1.73 19.64 7.10
N PRO A 57 0.44 19.54 6.73
CA PRO A 57 -0.64 19.43 7.70
C PRO A 57 -0.35 18.32 8.70
N ASP A 58 -0.71 18.56 9.96
CA ASP A 58 -0.68 17.54 10.98
C ASP A 58 -1.59 16.36 10.56
N PRO A 59 -1.26 15.13 11.01
CA PRO A 59 -2.17 14.03 10.78
C PRO A 59 -3.54 14.38 11.39
N PRO A 60 -4.67 14.03 10.75
CA PRO A 60 -5.96 14.28 11.35
C PRO A 60 -6.02 13.59 12.71
N GLU A 61 -6.48 14.33 13.72
CA GLU A 61 -6.46 13.92 15.13
C GLU A 61 -7.60 12.95 15.47
N PHE A 62 -8.04 12.12 14.52
CA PHE A 62 -9.20 11.21 14.71
C PHE A 62 -8.96 10.12 15.76
N GLN A 63 -7.71 9.92 16.20
CA GLN A 63 -7.41 9.07 17.34
C GLN A 63 -7.78 9.72 18.68
N LEU A 64 -7.93 11.05 18.71
CA LEU A 64 -8.16 11.85 19.92
C LEU A 64 -9.49 12.63 19.84
N GLU A 65 -10.01 12.86 18.63
CA GLU A 65 -11.25 13.60 18.38
C GLU A 65 -12.33 12.73 17.73
N PRO A 66 -13.64 13.01 17.95
CA PRO A 66 -14.73 12.31 17.29
C PRO A 66 -14.67 12.39 15.76
N LEU A 67 -15.06 11.29 15.10
CA LEU A 67 -15.08 11.23 13.63
C LEU A 67 -16.12 12.20 13.02
N PRO A 68 -15.78 12.87 11.90
CA PRO A 68 -16.74 13.66 11.14
C PRO A 68 -17.93 12.81 10.66
N LYS A 69 -19.12 13.41 10.65
CA LYS A 69 -20.34 12.78 10.10
C LYS A 69 -20.51 13.02 8.59
N THR A 70 -19.46 13.48 7.90
CA THR A 70 -19.48 13.87 6.48
C THR A 70 -18.89 12.77 5.59
N ASN A 71 -19.24 12.80 4.30
CA ASN A 71 -18.61 11.98 3.26
C ASN A 71 -17.90 12.89 2.25
N PRO A 72 -16.58 12.76 1.98
CA PRO A 72 -15.65 11.85 2.64
C PRO A 72 -15.45 12.19 4.12
N VAL A 73 -15.15 11.18 4.94
CA VAL A 73 -14.87 11.34 6.38
C VAL A 73 -13.53 12.08 6.55
N LEU A 74 -12.54 11.74 5.74
CA LEU A 74 -11.23 12.39 5.70
C LEU A 74 -10.89 12.79 4.27
N SER A 75 -10.49 14.04 4.03
CA SER A 75 -10.09 14.48 2.68
C SER A 75 -8.66 14.06 2.31
N GLY A 76 -7.80 13.82 3.31
CA GLY A 76 -6.42 13.38 3.08
C GLY A 76 -5.45 14.47 2.61
N GLU A 77 -5.67 15.73 3.00
CA GLU A 77 -4.85 16.89 2.57
C GLU A 77 -3.34 16.67 2.74
N ARG A 78 -2.91 16.05 3.85
CA ARG A 78 -1.51 15.72 4.09
C ARG A 78 -0.91 14.84 2.99
N PHE A 79 -1.64 13.81 2.55
CA PHE A 79 -1.18 12.90 1.50
C PHE A 79 -1.21 13.55 0.11
N LYS A 80 -2.19 14.41 -0.15
CA LYS A 80 -2.24 15.22 -1.38
C LYS A 80 -1.03 16.16 -1.44
N ALA A 81 -0.72 16.82 -0.33
CA ALA A 81 0.44 17.70 -0.21
C ALA A 81 1.76 16.96 -0.45
N TYR A 82 1.91 15.70 -0.02
CA TYR A 82 3.07 14.89 -0.37
C TYR A 82 3.23 14.68 -1.87
N HIS A 83 2.14 14.41 -2.59
CA HIS A 83 2.18 14.24 -4.04
C HIS A 83 2.46 15.56 -4.76
N TYR A 84 1.88 16.66 -4.31
CA TYR A 84 2.18 18.00 -4.84
C TYR A 84 3.66 18.38 -4.65
N ALA A 85 4.25 18.04 -3.49
CA ALA A 85 5.67 18.30 -3.22
C ALA A 85 6.62 17.53 -4.15
N MET A 86 6.20 16.42 -4.74
CA MET A 86 7.03 15.65 -5.68
C MET A 86 6.96 16.19 -7.12
N GLY A 87 6.20 17.25 -7.37
CA GLY A 87 6.18 17.96 -8.64
C GLY A 87 5.30 17.31 -9.72
N PRO A 88 5.49 17.70 -11.00
CA PRO A 88 4.51 17.48 -12.07
C PRO A 88 4.10 16.02 -12.32
N THR A 89 5.01 15.06 -12.09
CA THR A 89 4.72 13.64 -12.32
C THR A 89 3.68 13.08 -11.34
N LEU A 90 3.63 13.58 -10.10
CA LEU A 90 2.75 13.06 -9.07
C LEU A 90 1.63 14.03 -8.66
N GLN A 91 1.74 15.32 -8.99
CA GLN A 91 0.80 16.35 -8.53
C GLN A 91 -0.66 16.03 -8.90
N ASP A 92 -0.93 15.43 -10.06
CA ASP A 92 -2.30 15.18 -10.54
C ASP A 92 -2.87 13.84 -10.05
N ILE A 93 -2.03 12.99 -9.46
CA ILE A 93 -2.41 11.64 -9.01
C ILE A 93 -3.55 11.63 -8.00
N PRO A 94 -3.63 12.55 -7.02
CA PRO A 94 -4.78 12.61 -6.13
C PRO A 94 -6.11 12.84 -6.87
N LYS A 95 -6.12 13.77 -7.82
CA LYS A 95 -7.32 14.07 -8.61
C LYS A 95 -7.70 12.89 -9.50
N ILE A 96 -6.74 12.35 -10.25
CA ILE A 96 -6.94 11.20 -11.15
C ILE A 96 -7.49 10.01 -10.36
N SER A 97 -6.92 9.73 -9.18
CA SER A 97 -7.38 8.63 -8.32
C SER A 97 -8.84 8.81 -7.90
N TRP A 98 -9.23 10.03 -7.53
CA TRP A 98 -10.61 10.33 -7.14
C TRP A 98 -11.59 10.22 -8.32
N ASP A 99 -11.19 10.67 -9.51
CA ASP A 99 -12.02 10.55 -10.72
C ASP A 99 -12.31 9.07 -11.05
N TYR A 100 -11.34 8.15 -10.89
CA TYR A 100 -11.57 6.71 -11.06
C TYR A 100 -12.56 6.15 -10.04
N VAL A 101 -12.45 6.56 -8.78
CA VAL A 101 -13.36 6.12 -7.72
C VAL A 101 -14.79 6.51 -8.04
N LEU A 102 -15.03 7.77 -8.41
CA LEU A 102 -16.36 8.26 -8.77
C LEU A 102 -16.93 7.55 -10.02
N LYS A 103 -16.06 7.08 -10.92
CA LYS A 103 -16.46 6.35 -12.13
C LYS A 103 -16.81 4.89 -11.85
N GLU A 104 -16.02 4.21 -11.00
CA GLU A 104 -16.08 2.76 -10.85
C GLU A 104 -16.88 2.27 -9.64
N LYS A 105 -17.07 3.13 -8.65
CA LYS A 105 -17.69 2.76 -7.37
C LYS A 105 -19.10 3.32 -7.25
N SER A 106 -19.90 2.63 -6.44
CA SER A 106 -21.27 3.07 -6.16
C SER A 106 -21.26 4.48 -5.55
N PRO A 107 -22.16 5.39 -5.97
CA PRO A 107 -22.13 6.81 -5.55
C PRO A 107 -22.26 7.05 -4.04
N ASP A 108 -22.81 6.09 -3.31
CA ASP A 108 -23.10 6.13 -1.87
C ASP A 108 -22.14 5.26 -1.05
N MET A 109 -20.98 4.90 -1.60
CA MET A 109 -19.90 4.31 -0.82
C MET A 109 -19.54 5.21 0.37
N ILE A 110 -19.18 4.59 1.49
CA ILE A 110 -18.68 5.30 2.67
C ILE A 110 -17.20 5.62 2.39
N HIS A 111 -16.90 6.85 1.98
CA HIS A 111 -15.54 7.28 1.64
C HIS A 111 -14.80 7.71 2.91
N LEU A 112 -14.16 6.76 3.57
CA LEU A 112 -13.42 7.00 4.82
C LEU A 112 -12.22 7.93 4.63
N LEU A 113 -11.50 7.80 3.51
CA LEU A 113 -10.39 8.67 3.13
C LEU A 113 -10.46 8.94 1.64
N GLN A 114 -10.53 10.21 1.23
CA GLN A 114 -10.56 10.59 -0.17
C GLN A 114 -9.22 10.32 -0.87
N PHE A 115 -8.09 10.62 -0.20
CA PHE A 115 -6.77 10.34 -0.75
C PHE A 115 -5.71 9.98 0.32
N PRO A 116 -4.94 8.88 0.12
CA PRO A 116 -5.20 7.81 -0.84
C PRO A 116 -6.58 7.19 -0.59
N TYR A 117 -7.30 6.80 -1.65
CA TYR A 117 -8.71 6.42 -1.49
C TYR A 117 -8.86 5.19 -0.59
N ASN A 118 -9.68 5.31 0.45
CA ASN A 118 -10.15 4.21 1.27
C ASN A 118 -11.65 4.34 1.49
N GLY A 119 -12.41 3.29 1.18
CA GLY A 119 -13.85 3.29 1.36
C GLY A 119 -14.47 1.91 1.36
N GLU A 120 -15.63 1.81 1.99
CA GLU A 120 -16.39 0.58 2.20
C GLU A 120 -17.85 0.74 1.74
N PRO A 121 -18.52 -0.35 1.35
CA PRO A 121 -19.94 -0.30 1.02
C PRO A 121 -20.80 -0.09 2.28
N PRO A 122 -22.01 0.48 2.14
CA PRO A 122 -23.03 0.42 3.18
C PRO A 122 -23.30 -1.03 3.60
N ARG A 123 -23.49 -1.26 4.90
CA ARG A 123 -23.65 -2.59 5.51
C ARG A 123 -24.75 -3.43 4.85
N ASP A 124 -25.91 -2.85 4.60
CA ASP A 124 -27.04 -3.59 4.03
C ASP A 124 -26.73 -4.12 2.62
N ARG A 125 -25.89 -3.39 1.87
CA ARG A 125 -25.43 -3.81 0.54
C ARG A 125 -24.31 -4.84 0.61
N LEU A 126 -23.40 -4.69 1.57
CA LEU A 126 -22.31 -5.65 1.79
C LEU A 126 -22.83 -7.09 1.92
N VAL A 127 -23.93 -7.28 2.65
CA VAL A 127 -24.49 -8.61 2.96
C VAL A 127 -25.61 -9.04 2.00
N SER A 128 -25.94 -8.22 1.01
CA SER A 128 -27.05 -8.48 0.08
C SER A 128 -26.86 -9.73 -0.77
N THR A 129 -25.61 -10.12 -1.03
CA THR A 129 -25.24 -11.26 -1.88
C THR A 129 -23.96 -11.93 -1.38
N PRO A 130 -23.72 -13.22 -1.70
CA PRO A 130 -22.49 -13.92 -1.31
C PRO A 130 -21.26 -13.46 -2.12
N ILE A 131 -21.45 -12.81 -3.27
CA ILE A 131 -20.39 -12.24 -4.11
C ILE A 131 -20.61 -10.74 -4.19
N THR A 132 -19.74 -9.98 -3.54
CA THR A 132 -19.79 -8.52 -3.51
C THR A 132 -19.64 -7.96 -4.93
N PRO A 133 -20.58 -7.15 -5.43
CA PRO A 133 -20.45 -6.49 -6.73
C PRO A 133 -19.20 -5.61 -6.81
N ASN A 134 -18.56 -5.50 -7.98
CA ASN A 134 -17.35 -4.70 -8.16
C ASN A 134 -17.49 -3.22 -7.71
N PRO A 135 -18.61 -2.52 -7.99
CA PRO A 135 -18.83 -1.16 -7.49
C PRO A 135 -18.88 -1.04 -5.96
N ASP A 136 -19.13 -2.16 -5.26
CA ASP A 136 -19.32 -2.25 -3.81
C ASP A 136 -18.16 -2.94 -3.11
N PHE A 137 -17.22 -3.51 -3.86
CA PHE A 137 -16.03 -4.10 -3.27
C PHE A 137 -15.20 -2.99 -2.63
N PHE A 138 -14.94 -3.11 -1.32
CA PHE A 138 -14.17 -2.14 -0.54
C PHE A 138 -12.82 -1.85 -1.20
N VAL A 139 -12.31 -0.63 -1.04
CA VAL A 139 -11.02 -0.22 -1.63
C VAL A 139 -10.11 0.27 -0.54
N ARG A 140 -8.90 -0.30 -0.45
CA ARG A 140 -7.82 0.17 0.43
C ARG A 140 -6.61 0.55 -0.42
N ASN A 141 -6.33 1.85 -0.54
CA ASN A 141 -5.10 2.33 -1.18
C ASN A 141 -4.13 2.96 -0.17
N HIS A 142 -2.84 2.66 -0.31
CA HIS A 142 -1.74 3.30 0.46
C HIS A 142 -1.16 4.51 -0.28
N GLY A 143 -1.26 4.53 -1.60
CA GLY A 143 -0.82 5.61 -2.48
C GLY A 143 -1.90 5.98 -3.51
N GLY A 144 -1.48 6.71 -4.54
CA GLY A 144 -2.34 6.99 -5.68
C GLY A 144 -2.57 5.80 -6.60
N ILE A 145 -3.58 5.91 -7.46
CA ILE A 145 -3.91 4.91 -8.48
C ILE A 145 -3.07 5.21 -9.74
N PRO A 146 -2.07 4.38 -10.08
CA PRO A 146 -1.33 4.56 -11.33
C PRO A 146 -2.23 4.24 -12.53
N THR A 147 -2.05 4.96 -13.64
CA THR A 147 -2.78 4.70 -14.89
C THR A 147 -1.88 3.97 -15.87
N ILE A 148 -2.12 2.67 -16.04
CA ILE A 148 -1.30 1.79 -16.87
C ILE A 148 -2.17 1.17 -17.98
N PRO A 149 -1.98 1.54 -19.25
CA PRO A 149 -2.66 0.90 -20.36
C PRO A 149 -2.33 -0.60 -20.46
N ALA A 150 -3.34 -1.40 -20.77
CA ALA A 150 -3.19 -2.85 -20.96
C ALA A 150 -2.09 -3.22 -21.98
N SER A 151 -1.92 -2.41 -23.03
CA SER A 151 -0.93 -2.62 -24.09
C SER A 151 0.52 -2.39 -23.67
N THR A 152 0.75 -1.56 -22.65
CA THR A 152 2.09 -1.25 -22.11
C THR A 152 2.35 -1.93 -20.76
N HIS A 153 1.33 -2.61 -20.20
CA HIS A 153 1.46 -3.33 -18.95
C HIS A 153 2.45 -4.51 -19.12
N THR A 154 3.52 -4.45 -18.34
CA THR A 154 4.53 -5.49 -18.23
C THR A 154 4.78 -5.85 -16.78
N LEU A 155 5.13 -7.11 -16.59
CA LEU A 155 5.53 -7.70 -15.34
C LEU A 155 6.98 -8.16 -15.44
N ASP A 156 7.82 -7.71 -14.53
CA ASP A 156 9.16 -8.28 -14.33
C ASP A 156 9.14 -9.42 -13.32
N VAL A 157 9.76 -10.54 -13.64
CA VAL A 157 9.94 -11.68 -12.73
C VAL A 157 11.43 -11.97 -12.60
N ASP A 158 11.99 -11.73 -11.41
CA ASP A 158 13.44 -11.78 -11.17
C ASP A 158 13.82 -12.44 -9.82
N GLY A 159 15.08 -12.25 -9.41
CA GLY A 159 15.66 -12.82 -8.20
C GLY A 159 16.14 -14.26 -8.39
N LEU A 160 15.61 -15.20 -7.61
CA LEU A 160 16.03 -16.61 -7.58
C LEU A 160 15.48 -17.44 -8.74
N VAL A 161 14.76 -16.86 -9.71
CA VAL A 161 14.36 -17.59 -10.91
C VAL A 161 15.57 -17.91 -11.81
N ALA A 162 15.58 -19.07 -12.46
CA ALA A 162 16.69 -19.49 -13.33
C ALA A 162 16.88 -18.52 -14.50
N ARG A 163 15.78 -18.07 -15.11
CA ARG A 163 15.74 -17.13 -16.23
C ARG A 163 14.78 -15.99 -15.88
N PRO A 164 15.28 -14.83 -15.44
CA PRO A 164 14.46 -13.64 -15.30
C PRO A 164 13.74 -13.31 -16.61
N GLN A 165 12.49 -12.86 -16.53
CA GLN A 165 11.65 -12.57 -17.70
C GLN A 165 10.85 -11.29 -17.47
N ARG A 166 10.60 -10.55 -18.55
CA ARG A 166 9.58 -9.51 -18.63
C ARG A 166 8.40 -10.06 -19.44
N LEU A 167 7.21 -10.10 -18.85
CA LEU A 167 5.99 -10.64 -19.45
C LEU A 167 4.98 -9.51 -19.66
N THR A 168 4.45 -9.36 -20.87
CA THR A 168 3.34 -8.43 -21.13
C THR A 168 2.03 -8.96 -20.54
N LEU A 169 1.02 -8.10 -20.39
CA LEU A 169 -0.33 -8.53 -20.05
C LEU A 169 -0.87 -9.55 -21.07
N ALA A 170 -0.59 -9.35 -22.36
CA ALA A 170 -0.99 -10.29 -23.42
C ALA A 170 -0.34 -11.67 -23.24
N ASP A 171 0.96 -11.72 -22.90
CA ASP A 171 1.66 -12.97 -22.61
C ASP A 171 1.01 -13.74 -21.47
N LEU A 172 0.61 -13.02 -20.41
CA LEU A 172 -0.01 -13.60 -19.24
C LEU A 172 -1.48 -14.00 -19.48
N GLN A 173 -2.18 -13.36 -20.42
CA GLN A 173 -3.55 -13.71 -20.80
C GLN A 173 -3.62 -14.86 -21.83
N ASP A 174 -2.51 -15.20 -22.48
CA ASP A 174 -2.41 -16.34 -23.39
C ASP A 174 -2.60 -17.67 -22.64
N ALA A 175 -3.80 -18.25 -22.80
CA ALA A 175 -4.19 -19.49 -22.16
C ALA A 175 -3.35 -20.71 -22.61
N THR A 176 -2.67 -20.64 -23.76
CA THR A 176 -1.77 -21.70 -24.21
C THR A 176 -0.48 -21.74 -23.39
N ARG A 177 -0.03 -20.58 -22.90
CA ARG A 177 1.14 -20.43 -22.00
C ARG A 177 0.73 -20.59 -20.55
N PHE A 178 -0.36 -19.94 -20.17
CA PHE A 178 -0.82 -19.87 -18.79
C PHE A 178 -2.33 -20.13 -18.72
N PRO A 179 -2.76 -21.41 -18.60
CA PRO A 179 -4.17 -21.72 -18.47
C PRO A 179 -4.76 -21.02 -17.24
N ARG A 180 -5.92 -20.38 -17.47
CA ARG A 180 -6.61 -19.56 -16.46
C ARG A 180 -7.14 -20.45 -15.33
N ALA A 181 -7.13 -19.91 -14.12
CA ALA A 181 -7.77 -20.49 -12.95
C ALA A 181 -8.70 -19.46 -12.32
N SER A 182 -9.81 -19.93 -11.76
CA SER A 182 -10.75 -19.08 -11.05
C SER A 182 -10.96 -19.56 -9.62
N MET A 183 -11.08 -18.62 -8.69
CA MET A 183 -11.24 -18.88 -7.26
C MET A 183 -12.21 -17.89 -6.65
N VAL A 184 -13.08 -18.35 -5.74
CA VAL A 184 -13.89 -17.46 -4.92
C VAL A 184 -13.09 -17.19 -3.64
N VAL A 185 -12.77 -15.92 -3.39
CA VAL A 185 -11.94 -15.49 -2.26
C VAL A 185 -12.56 -14.28 -1.61
N THR A 186 -12.67 -14.34 -0.29
CA THR A 186 -12.97 -13.19 0.58
C THR A 186 -11.66 -12.50 0.94
N LEU A 187 -11.58 -11.21 0.65
CA LEU A 187 -10.53 -10.34 1.17
C LEU A 187 -11.08 -9.56 2.37
N GLN A 188 -10.30 -9.49 3.43
CA GLN A 188 -10.61 -8.71 4.63
C GLN A 188 -9.41 -7.84 4.99
N CYS A 189 -9.64 -6.55 5.19
CA CYS A 189 -8.60 -5.65 5.67
C CYS A 189 -8.28 -5.96 7.13
N SER A 190 -7.01 -5.93 7.51
CA SER A 190 -6.61 -6.00 8.94
C SER A 190 -7.18 -4.84 9.77
N GLY A 191 -7.63 -3.77 9.13
CA GLY A 191 -8.27 -2.63 9.77
C GLY A 191 -9.79 -2.74 9.94
N THR A 192 -10.42 -3.84 9.52
CA THR A 192 -11.88 -4.02 9.67
C THR A 192 -12.29 -3.81 11.13
N ARG A 193 -13.34 -3.00 11.36
CA ARG A 193 -13.87 -2.59 12.68
C ARG A 193 -12.95 -1.71 13.53
N ARG A 194 -11.96 -1.04 12.94
CA ARG A 194 -11.07 -0.12 13.65
C ARG A 194 -11.82 1.04 14.33
N ALA A 195 -12.94 1.50 13.79
CA ALA A 195 -13.73 2.56 14.42
C ALA A 195 -14.12 2.21 15.87
N GLU A 196 -14.37 0.93 16.17
CA GLU A 196 -14.69 0.47 17.53
C GLU A 196 -13.47 0.51 18.45
N GLN A 197 -12.29 0.12 17.94
CA GLN A 197 -11.03 0.24 18.67
C GLN A 197 -10.73 1.71 19.02
N ILE A 198 -10.90 2.63 18.06
CA ILE A 198 -10.66 4.07 18.27
C ILE A 198 -11.60 4.63 19.34
N ALA A 199 -12.86 4.18 19.37
CA ALA A 199 -13.84 4.64 20.33
C ALA A 199 -13.53 4.19 21.77
N GLU A 200 -13.00 2.98 21.95
CA GLU A 200 -12.68 2.43 23.28
C GLU A 200 -11.27 2.82 23.76
N TYR A 201 -10.30 2.84 22.85
CA TYR A 201 -8.88 3.08 23.12
C TYR A 201 -8.32 4.16 22.19
N PRO A 202 -8.71 5.44 22.40
CA PRO A 202 -8.18 6.55 21.62
C PRO A 202 -6.65 6.64 21.75
N GLY A 203 -5.96 6.90 20.64
CA GLY A 203 -4.50 7.05 20.62
C GLY A 203 -3.68 5.77 20.43
N ASP A 204 -4.30 4.59 20.43
CA ASP A 204 -3.63 3.29 20.32
C ASP A 204 -3.57 2.79 18.85
N GLY A 205 -2.36 2.56 18.31
CA GLY A 205 -2.13 2.11 16.91
C GLY A 205 -0.85 2.65 16.25
N ASP A 206 -0.43 2.07 15.10
CA ASP A 206 0.77 2.52 14.33
C ASP A 206 0.66 4.03 14.00
N GLU A 207 1.80 4.73 13.99
CA GLU A 207 1.98 6.19 13.83
C GLU A 207 1.43 6.76 12.49
N LEU A 208 0.79 5.94 11.66
CA LEU A 208 0.14 6.34 10.42
C LEU A 208 -1.36 6.48 10.61
N ILE A 209 -1.89 7.57 10.04
CA ILE A 209 -3.31 7.85 9.83
C ILE A 209 -3.99 6.61 9.25
N ASN A 210 -4.76 5.91 10.08
CA ASN A 210 -5.49 4.73 9.68
C ASN A 210 -6.94 5.11 9.39
N ALA A 211 -7.45 4.75 8.21
CA ALA A 211 -8.86 4.95 7.90
C ALA A 211 -9.74 4.28 8.98
N PRO A 212 -10.75 4.99 9.50
CA PRO A 212 -11.59 4.53 10.60
C PRO A 212 -12.67 3.57 10.07
N TRP A 213 -12.25 2.39 9.65
CA TRP A 213 -13.16 1.38 9.08
C TRP A 213 -14.22 0.94 10.09
N GLY A 214 -15.47 0.86 9.62
CA GLY A 214 -16.49 0.04 10.24
C GLY A 214 -16.31 -1.43 9.83
N GLU A 215 -17.43 -2.14 9.72
CA GLU A 215 -17.51 -3.56 9.39
C GLU A 215 -17.34 -3.88 7.90
N GLY A 216 -17.28 -2.88 7.02
CA GLY A 216 -17.38 -3.02 5.57
C GLY A 216 -16.05 -3.19 4.82
N ALA A 217 -14.91 -3.19 5.52
CA ALA A 217 -13.58 -3.43 4.94
C ALA A 217 -13.33 -4.92 4.56
N ILE A 218 -14.35 -5.58 4.01
CA ILE A 218 -14.39 -6.99 3.65
C ILE A 218 -15.20 -7.15 2.35
N GLY A 219 -14.84 -8.12 1.51
CA GLY A 219 -15.58 -8.39 0.28
C GLY A 219 -15.22 -9.74 -0.32
N THR A 220 -16.19 -10.39 -0.97
CA THR A 220 -16.00 -11.71 -1.61
C THR A 220 -16.18 -11.58 -3.11
N ALA A 221 -15.19 -12.00 -3.89
CA ALA A 221 -15.28 -11.97 -5.35
C ALA A 221 -14.85 -13.30 -5.96
N ARG A 222 -15.27 -13.53 -7.21
CA ARG A 222 -14.70 -14.57 -8.06
C ARG A 222 -13.54 -13.96 -8.83
N TRP A 223 -12.36 -14.47 -8.57
CA TRP A 223 -11.14 -13.97 -9.13
C TRP A 223 -10.65 -14.90 -10.23
N THR A 224 -10.22 -14.35 -11.36
CA THR A 224 -9.67 -15.13 -12.47
C THR A 224 -8.28 -14.66 -12.85
N GLY A 225 -7.40 -15.63 -13.09
CA GLY A 225 -5.97 -15.38 -13.12
C GLY A 225 -5.12 -16.52 -13.65
N VAL A 226 -3.80 -16.40 -13.50
CA VAL A 226 -2.82 -17.42 -13.89
C VAL A 226 -2.03 -17.94 -12.70
N SER A 227 -1.65 -19.22 -12.69
CA SER A 227 -0.88 -19.76 -11.56
C SER A 227 0.52 -19.15 -11.49
N LEU A 228 0.84 -18.53 -10.35
CA LEU A 228 2.19 -18.01 -10.08
C LEU A 228 3.26 -19.12 -10.15
N LYS A 229 2.93 -20.35 -9.73
CA LYS A 229 3.82 -21.50 -9.91
C LYS A 229 4.16 -21.75 -11.38
N ARG A 230 3.22 -21.56 -12.30
CA ARG A 230 3.46 -21.70 -13.74
C ARG A 230 4.29 -20.56 -14.30
N VAL A 231 4.04 -19.33 -13.85
CA VAL A 231 4.89 -18.17 -14.19
C VAL A 231 6.34 -18.42 -13.76
N ILE A 232 6.58 -18.83 -12.52
CA ILE A 232 7.92 -19.17 -12.03
C ILE A 232 8.55 -20.35 -12.81
N LYS A 233 7.76 -21.38 -13.15
CA LYS A 233 8.23 -22.50 -13.99
C LYS A 233 8.62 -22.04 -15.40
N HIS A 234 7.86 -21.12 -15.99
CA HIS A 234 8.16 -20.50 -17.28
C HIS A 234 9.51 -19.75 -17.23
N CYS A 235 9.77 -19.05 -16.13
CA CYS A 235 11.06 -18.44 -15.78
C CYS A 235 12.17 -19.46 -15.42
N GLY A 236 11.97 -20.76 -15.72
CA GLY A 236 12.96 -21.81 -15.52
C GLY A 236 13.03 -22.40 -14.11
N GLY A 237 12.08 -22.08 -13.23
CA GLY A 237 12.07 -22.56 -11.85
C GLY A 237 13.07 -21.81 -10.96
N LEU A 238 13.22 -22.27 -9.72
CA LEU A 238 14.07 -21.64 -8.72
C LEU A 238 15.50 -22.19 -8.76
N ARG A 239 16.49 -21.29 -8.79
CA ARG A 239 17.92 -21.62 -8.67
C ARG A 239 18.17 -22.18 -7.27
N GLY A 240 18.73 -23.40 -7.20
CA GLY A 240 19.05 -24.05 -5.92
C GLY A 240 17.83 -24.60 -5.16
N GLY A 241 16.63 -24.57 -5.75
CA GLY A 241 15.40 -25.03 -5.10
C GLY A 241 14.75 -23.96 -4.22
N SER A 242 13.96 -24.39 -3.24
CA SER A 242 13.34 -23.51 -2.23
C SER A 242 13.50 -24.10 -0.86
N ASP A 243 13.71 -23.25 0.13
CA ASP A 243 13.78 -23.60 1.55
C ASP A 243 12.67 -22.88 2.36
N ALA A 244 12.77 -22.95 3.70
CA ALA A 244 11.83 -22.30 4.61
C ALA A 244 11.91 -20.76 4.58
N ASP A 245 13.03 -20.21 4.11
CA ASP A 245 13.38 -18.79 4.08
C ASP A 245 13.21 -18.19 2.67
N THR A 246 12.66 -18.96 1.72
CA THR A 246 12.38 -18.49 0.36
C THR A 246 11.04 -17.76 0.31
N HIS A 247 11.03 -16.60 -0.33
CA HIS A 247 9.91 -15.65 -0.38
C HIS A 247 9.65 -15.15 -1.80
N LEU A 248 8.40 -14.75 -2.02
CA LEU A 248 7.95 -14.00 -3.18
C LEU A 248 7.63 -12.58 -2.73
N GLU A 249 8.33 -11.60 -3.28
CA GLU A 249 8.05 -10.18 -3.11
C GLU A 249 7.24 -9.66 -4.29
N PHE A 250 6.27 -8.80 -4.00
CA PHE A 250 5.42 -8.15 -4.99
C PHE A 250 5.58 -6.64 -4.84
N TYR A 251 6.01 -5.98 -5.90
CA TYR A 251 6.17 -4.53 -5.98
C TYR A 251 5.00 -3.92 -6.74
N GLY A 252 4.30 -3.01 -6.09
CA GLY A 252 3.24 -2.17 -6.64
C GLY A 252 3.79 -0.92 -7.33
N ALA A 253 3.08 -0.44 -8.35
CA ALA A 253 3.44 0.74 -9.13
C ALA A 253 3.03 2.06 -8.46
N ASP A 254 2.30 2.00 -7.35
CA ASP A 254 1.87 3.18 -6.62
C ASP A 254 3.02 3.81 -5.85
N THR A 255 2.99 5.15 -5.75
CA THR A 255 3.88 5.91 -4.86
C THR A 255 3.25 6.01 -3.47
N TYR A 256 4.01 5.57 -2.47
CA TYR A 256 3.63 5.50 -1.07
C TYR A 256 4.60 6.32 -0.19
N PHE A 257 4.05 7.07 0.76
CA PHE A 257 4.83 7.89 1.69
C PHE A 257 4.73 7.34 3.12
N LYS A 258 5.87 7.13 3.78
CA LYS A 258 5.93 6.72 5.20
C LYS A 258 7.12 7.35 5.89
N LYS A 259 6.90 7.91 7.09
CA LYS A 259 7.94 8.44 8.00
C LYS A 259 8.97 9.36 7.27
N GLY A 260 8.48 10.25 6.41
CA GLY A 260 9.31 11.19 5.65
C GLY A 260 10.05 10.60 4.45
N GLY A 261 9.85 9.31 4.14
CA GLY A 261 10.36 8.64 2.95
C GLY A 261 9.27 8.37 1.91
N VAL A 262 9.73 8.01 0.71
CA VAL A 262 8.92 7.60 -0.44
C VAL A 262 9.28 6.18 -0.87
N PHE A 263 8.30 5.42 -1.33
CA PHE A 263 8.41 4.00 -1.64
C PHE A 263 7.46 3.59 -2.75
N ASN A 264 7.73 2.46 -3.39
CA ASN A 264 6.69 1.66 -4.01
C ASN A 264 6.03 0.75 -2.96
N TYR A 265 4.74 0.45 -3.06
CA TYR A 265 4.11 -0.49 -2.11
C TYR A 265 4.66 -1.90 -2.30
N VAL A 266 5.12 -2.55 -1.23
CA VAL A 266 5.74 -3.88 -1.30
C VAL A 266 5.18 -4.79 -0.24
N VAL A 267 4.87 -6.03 -0.63
CA VAL A 267 4.50 -7.14 0.27
C VAL A 267 5.26 -8.39 -0.12
N SER A 268 5.49 -9.27 0.84
CA SER A 268 6.04 -10.59 0.54
C SER A 268 5.26 -11.72 1.21
N VAL A 269 5.31 -12.89 0.58
CA VAL A 269 4.76 -14.13 1.14
C VAL A 269 5.82 -15.22 1.11
N PRO A 270 5.88 -16.10 2.13
CA PRO A 270 6.74 -17.27 2.07
C PRO A 270 6.38 -18.13 0.87
N TRP A 271 7.36 -18.58 0.10
CA TRP A 271 7.15 -19.48 -1.03
C TRP A 271 6.31 -20.69 -0.60
N ARG A 272 6.55 -21.24 0.59
CA ARG A 272 5.86 -22.40 1.18
C ARG A 272 4.38 -22.20 1.52
N LYS A 273 3.91 -20.96 1.68
CA LYS A 273 2.53 -20.62 2.08
C LYS A 273 1.63 -20.28 0.87
N PRO A 274 0.30 -20.28 1.09
CA PRO A 274 -0.61 -21.36 0.72
C PRO A 274 -0.65 -21.66 -0.78
N THR A 275 -0.96 -22.92 -1.10
CA THR A 275 -1.29 -23.43 -2.45
C THR A 275 -2.23 -22.54 -3.26
N PHE A 276 -3.10 -21.76 -2.61
CA PHE A 276 -4.05 -20.86 -3.28
C PHE A 276 -3.46 -19.55 -3.80
N VAL A 277 -2.54 -18.90 -3.07
CA VAL A 277 -1.75 -17.75 -3.61
C VAL A 277 -0.86 -18.22 -4.78
N ARG A 278 -0.41 -19.48 -4.73
CA ARG A 278 0.30 -20.13 -5.84
C ARG A 278 -0.62 -20.50 -7.03
N SER A 279 -1.93 -20.59 -6.82
CA SER A 279 -2.88 -21.15 -7.80
C SER A 279 -3.45 -20.10 -8.75
N ALA A 280 -3.59 -18.84 -8.30
CA ALA A 280 -4.08 -17.79 -9.18
C ALA A 280 -3.52 -16.41 -8.80
N TRP A 281 -2.82 -15.80 -9.73
CA TRP A 281 -2.61 -14.38 -9.83
C TRP A 281 -3.72 -13.79 -10.66
N ASN A 282 -4.60 -13.03 -10.01
CA ASN A 282 -5.81 -12.53 -10.63
C ASN A 282 -5.65 -11.13 -11.21
N TRP A 283 -6.51 -10.83 -12.18
CA TRP A 283 -6.52 -9.58 -12.93
C TRP A 283 -7.43 -8.50 -12.31
N ASP A 284 -8.20 -8.84 -11.27
CA ASP A 284 -9.45 -8.13 -10.94
C ASP A 284 -9.47 -7.32 -9.62
N LEU A 285 -8.35 -6.87 -9.05
CA LEU A 285 -8.34 -5.74 -8.06
C LEU A 285 -6.93 -5.17 -7.78
N HIS A 286 -6.95 -4.01 -7.12
CA HIS A 286 -5.84 -3.07 -6.89
C HIS A 286 -4.53 -3.64 -6.30
N VAL A 287 -4.58 -4.66 -5.44
CA VAL A 287 -3.34 -5.28 -4.89
C VAL A 287 -2.51 -5.94 -6.00
N THR A 288 -3.14 -6.34 -7.10
CA THR A 288 -2.48 -6.93 -8.28
C THR A 288 -2.45 -6.01 -9.49
N SER A 289 -3.37 -5.04 -9.62
CA SER A 289 -3.34 -4.09 -10.74
C SER A 289 -2.13 -3.15 -10.70
N SER A 290 -1.55 -2.91 -9.53
CA SER A 290 -0.29 -2.16 -9.43
C SER A 290 0.94 -3.08 -9.46
N CYS A 291 0.78 -4.40 -9.26
CA CYS A 291 1.94 -5.29 -9.18
C CYS A 291 2.64 -5.44 -10.53
N HIS A 292 3.83 -4.86 -10.67
CA HIS A 292 4.60 -4.80 -11.91
C HIS A 292 5.93 -5.55 -11.85
N ARG A 293 6.31 -5.99 -10.66
CA ARG A 293 7.52 -6.78 -10.45
C ARG A 293 7.30 -7.81 -9.34
N ILE A 294 7.68 -9.04 -9.63
CA ILE A 294 7.79 -10.14 -8.67
C ILE A 294 9.25 -10.52 -8.53
N LYS A 295 9.74 -10.45 -7.30
CA LYS A 295 11.09 -10.86 -6.95
C LYS A 295 11.05 -12.10 -6.10
N VAL A 296 11.71 -13.17 -6.55
CA VAL A 296 11.90 -14.35 -5.70
C VAL A 296 13.21 -14.19 -4.96
N TYR A 297 13.20 -14.28 -3.64
CA TYR A 297 14.41 -14.08 -2.84
C TYR A 297 14.45 -15.05 -1.66
N SER A 298 15.63 -15.23 -1.09
CA SER A 298 15.80 -15.84 0.23
C SER A 298 16.20 -14.75 1.22
N ILE A 299 15.90 -14.96 2.50
CA ILE A 299 16.30 -13.99 3.54
C ILE A 299 17.83 -13.93 3.56
N ASN A 300 18.38 -12.80 3.11
CA ASN A 300 19.82 -12.57 3.13
C ASN A 300 20.29 -12.26 4.56
N LYS A 301 20.71 -13.30 5.28
CA LYS A 301 21.23 -13.21 6.65
C LYS A 301 22.54 -12.42 6.76
N SER A 302 23.21 -12.09 5.65
CA SER A 302 24.47 -11.33 5.66
C SER A 302 24.27 -9.82 5.60
N ARG A 303 23.07 -9.32 5.27
CA ARG A 303 22.78 -7.89 5.29
C ARG A 303 22.73 -7.43 6.76
N PRO A 304 23.51 -6.42 7.21
CA PRO A 304 23.64 -6.10 8.63
C PRO A 304 22.31 -5.90 9.37
N ALA A 305 21.40 -5.12 8.79
CA ALA A 305 20.07 -4.89 9.38
C ALA A 305 19.23 -6.18 9.46
N THR A 306 19.35 -7.08 8.48
CA THR A 306 18.65 -8.38 8.50
C THR A 306 19.28 -9.33 9.51
N ALA A 307 20.61 -9.33 9.63
CA ALA A 307 21.36 -10.14 10.61
C ALA A 307 21.01 -9.72 12.04
N GLU A 308 21.03 -8.42 12.32
CA GLU A 308 20.65 -7.84 13.62
C GLU A 308 19.21 -8.21 13.97
N ARG A 309 18.30 -8.06 13.00
CA ARG A 309 16.89 -8.42 13.17
C ARG A 309 16.69 -9.91 13.45
N LEU A 310 17.39 -10.78 12.71
CA LEU A 310 17.32 -12.22 12.90
C LEU A 310 17.88 -12.64 14.26
N LYS A 311 19.00 -12.04 14.67
CA LYS A 311 19.63 -12.27 15.97
C LYS A 311 18.69 -11.87 17.11
N PHE A 312 18.05 -10.70 17.01
CA PHE A 312 17.04 -10.26 17.97
C PHE A 312 15.88 -11.25 18.10
N LEU A 313 15.37 -11.77 16.98
CA LEU A 313 14.29 -12.77 16.99
C LEU A 313 14.74 -14.10 17.60
N GLU A 314 15.96 -14.54 17.27
CA GLU A 314 16.56 -15.77 17.80
C GLU A 314 16.79 -15.68 19.32
N GLU A 315 17.34 -14.57 19.82
CA GLU A 315 17.53 -14.30 21.26
C GLU A 315 16.21 -14.32 22.04
N LYS A 316 15.10 -13.99 21.39
CA LYS A 316 13.76 -13.99 21.98
C LYS A 316 12.98 -15.30 21.73
N GLY A 317 13.58 -16.27 21.03
CA GLY A 317 12.91 -17.54 20.69
C GLY A 317 11.72 -17.37 19.72
N ILE A 318 11.65 -16.26 19.00
CA ILE A 318 10.54 -15.94 18.10
C ILE A 318 10.89 -16.42 16.68
N PRO A 319 10.07 -17.28 16.06
CA PRO A 319 10.33 -17.68 14.69
C PRO A 319 10.09 -16.49 13.75
N ILE A 320 11.08 -16.16 12.91
CA ILE A 320 10.90 -15.17 11.84
C ILE A 320 9.79 -15.56 10.85
N THR A 321 9.45 -16.85 10.79
CA THR A 321 8.39 -17.34 9.92
C THR A 321 7.13 -17.73 10.69
N PRO A 322 5.94 -17.39 10.16
CA PRO A 322 5.73 -16.57 8.96
C PRO A 322 6.00 -15.08 9.23
N ILE A 323 6.69 -14.39 8.31
CA ILE A 323 6.98 -12.94 8.42
C ILE A 323 5.68 -12.10 8.46
N THR A 324 4.57 -12.68 8.02
CA THR A 324 3.25 -12.06 8.07
C THR A 324 2.60 -12.05 9.45
N ARG A 325 3.17 -12.75 10.45
CA ARG A 325 2.69 -12.70 11.83
C ARG A 325 3.29 -11.44 12.49
N PRO A 326 2.47 -10.54 13.05
CA PRO A 326 2.98 -9.46 13.89
C PRO A 326 3.87 -10.06 14.98
N LEU A 327 4.99 -9.41 15.25
CA LEU A 327 5.83 -9.81 16.37
C LEU A 327 5.09 -9.42 17.65
N GLU A 328 5.02 -10.32 18.62
CA GLU A 328 4.38 -10.08 19.93
C GLU A 328 5.25 -9.19 20.84
N ILE A 329 6.28 -8.56 20.27
CA ILE A 329 7.20 -7.67 20.94
C ILE A 329 7.38 -6.41 20.10
N ASP A 330 7.38 -5.28 20.77
CA ASP A 330 7.64 -4.01 20.13
C ASP A 330 9.04 -3.98 19.52
N LEU A 331 9.11 -3.40 18.33
CA LEU A 331 10.33 -3.34 17.54
C LEU A 331 11.29 -2.26 18.01
N GLU A 332 10.76 -1.34 18.79
CA GLU A 332 11.42 -0.22 19.42
C GLU A 332 11.35 -0.47 20.92
N SER A 333 12.48 -0.37 21.60
CA SER A 333 12.49 -0.45 23.06
C SER A 333 11.79 0.79 23.63
N GLU A 334 11.20 0.67 24.81
CA GLU A 334 10.61 1.82 25.50
C GLU A 334 11.64 2.94 25.70
N GLU A 335 12.91 2.61 25.98
CA GLU A 335 14.01 3.58 26.06
C GLU A 335 14.26 4.30 24.73
N ASP A 336 14.28 3.57 23.61
CA ASP A 336 14.46 4.16 22.29
C ASP A 336 13.30 5.06 21.91
N TYR A 337 12.08 4.59 22.14
CA TYR A 337 10.85 5.35 21.96
C TYR A 337 10.89 6.65 22.77
N LEU A 338 11.15 6.58 24.08
CA LEU A 338 11.21 7.74 24.97
C LEU A 338 12.32 8.71 24.56
N ARG A 339 13.49 8.19 24.15
CA ARG A 339 14.60 9.01 23.64
C ARG A 339 14.20 9.76 22.37
N ILE A 340 13.55 9.10 21.42
CA ILE A 340 13.08 9.69 20.16
C ILE A 340 11.95 10.68 20.42
N MET A 341 10.99 10.35 21.28
CA MET A 341 9.89 11.25 21.66
C MET A 341 10.41 12.50 22.34
N LYS A 342 11.37 12.37 23.27
CA LYS A 342 12.04 13.52 23.89
C LYS A 342 12.77 14.38 22.87
N ALA A 343 13.46 13.77 21.90
CA ALA A 343 14.11 14.50 20.81
C ALA A 343 13.11 15.21 19.87
N ARG A 344 11.87 14.73 19.79
CA ARG A 344 10.77 15.32 19.01
C ARG A 344 9.92 16.34 19.77
N GLY A 345 10.25 16.61 21.04
CA GLY A 345 9.52 17.57 21.88
C GLY A 345 8.38 16.98 22.72
N GLY A 346 8.32 15.65 22.87
CA GLY A 346 7.25 14.94 23.57
C GLY A 346 6.01 14.73 22.70
N ARG A 347 5.17 13.74 23.06
CA ARG A 347 3.83 13.55 22.51
C ARG A 347 2.79 14.37 23.28
N ASP A 348 2.98 14.45 24.60
CA ASP A 348 2.06 15.09 25.52
C ASP A 348 2.58 16.47 25.94
N PRO A 349 1.69 17.45 26.18
CA PRO A 349 2.10 18.72 26.77
C PRO A 349 2.75 18.46 28.12
N VAL A 350 3.89 19.12 28.36
CA VAL A 350 4.54 19.09 29.67
C VAL A 350 3.63 19.86 30.63
N GLU A 351 3.06 19.16 31.62
CA GLU A 351 2.27 19.78 32.71
C GLU A 351 3.10 20.79 33.52
#